data_AF-A0AAU3RT69-F1
#
_entry.id   AF-A0AAU3RT69-F1
#
_cell.length_a   1.000
_cell.length_b   1.000
_cell.length_c   1.000
_cell.angle_alpha   90.00
_cell.angle_beta   90.00
_cell.angle_gamma   90.00
#
_symmetry.space_group_name_H-M   'P 1'
#
loop_
_entity.id
_entity.type
_entity.pdbx_description
1 polymer ?
#
loop_
_entity_poly.entity_id
_entity_poly.type
_entity_poly.pdbx_seq_one_letter_code
_entity_poly.pdbx_strand_id
1 'polypeptide(L)' 'MAVDELLGEPARTCASSNLPVSKSTATHHFRILREAGLVRQVDRGNSRAATLRRADLDLRFPGLLDLIAADR' A
#
# COMPACT_ATOMS: atom_id res chain seq x y z
N MET A 1 -5.42 1.42 7.24
CA MET A 1 -4.62 0.26 7.74
C MET A 1 -3.41 -0.08 6.87
N ALA A 2 -3.50 -0.52 5.60
CA ALA A 2 -2.29 -0.74 4.76
C ALA A 2 -2.08 0.31 3.64
N VAL A 3 -3.18 0.89 3.15
CA VAL A 3 -3.17 1.90 2.08
C VAL A 3 -2.69 3.25 2.61
N ASP A 4 -3.05 3.59 3.85
CA ASP A 4 -2.68 4.85 4.53
C ASP A 4 -1.17 5.08 4.61
N GLU A 5 -0.39 4.07 5.04
CA GLU A 5 1.08 4.19 5.08
C GLU A 5 1.72 4.40 3.72
N LEU A 6 1.06 3.97 2.64
CA LEU A 6 1.52 4.17 1.27
C LEU A 6 1.10 5.54 0.69
N LEU A 7 0.23 6.30 1.36
CA LEU A 7 -0.13 7.66 0.96
C LEU A 7 0.94 8.68 1.36
N GLY A 8 1.76 8.38 2.38
CA GLY A 8 2.78 9.30 2.93
C GLY A 8 4.19 9.16 2.34
N GLU A 9 4.58 8.01 1.81
CA GLU A 9 5.89 7.83 1.16
C GLU A 9 5.81 7.01 -0.14
N PRO A 10 6.64 7.34 -1.16
CA PRO A 10 6.49 6.81 -2.50
C PRO A 10 6.78 5.30 -2.62
N ALA A 11 7.45 4.66 -1.66
CA ALA A 11 7.70 3.22 -1.64
C ALA A 11 8.04 2.72 -0.23
N ARG A 12 7.32 1.70 0.27
CA ARG A 12 7.55 1.10 1.60
C ARG A 12 7.79 -0.40 1.48
N THR A 13 8.71 -0.94 2.27
CA THR A 13 8.89 -2.40 2.33
C THR A 13 7.78 -3.04 3.15
N CYS A 14 7.35 -4.26 2.79
CA CYS A 14 6.37 -5.01 3.58
C CYS A 14 6.82 -5.26 5.04
N ALA A 15 8.12 -5.09 5.32
CA ALA A 15 8.71 -5.22 6.65
C ALA A 15 8.84 -3.89 7.41
N SER A 16 8.75 -2.75 6.70
CA SER A 16 8.84 -1.40 7.27
C SER A 16 7.48 -0.73 7.45
N SER A 17 6.39 -1.43 7.16
CA SER A 17 5.04 -0.99 7.45
C SER A 17 4.76 -1.14 8.95
N ASN A 18 4.55 -0.03 9.66
CA ASN A 18 4.13 0.06 11.06
C ASN A 18 2.63 -0.29 11.20
N LEU A 19 2.18 -1.33 10.51
CA LEU A 19 0.86 -1.89 10.75
C LEU A 19 0.84 -2.52 12.15
N PRO A 20 -0.21 -2.29 12.95
CA PRO A 20 -0.44 -3.02 14.21
C PRO A 20 -0.92 -4.46 13.94
N VAL A 21 -0.29 -5.16 12.99
CA VAL A 21 -0.60 -6.55 12.62
C VAL A 21 0.70 -7.34 12.48
N SER A 22 0.62 -8.67 12.62
CA SER A 22 1.79 -9.54 12.47
C SER A 22 2.41 -9.45 11.07
N LYS A 23 3.71 -9.74 10.93
CA LYS A 23 4.41 -9.75 9.62
C LYS A 23 3.73 -10.65 8.58
N SER A 24 3.16 -11.78 9.00
CA SER A 24 2.39 -12.70 8.15
C SER A 24 1.08 -12.06 7.68
N THR A 25 0.35 -11.39 8.57
CA THR A 25 -0.87 -10.64 8.23
C THR A 25 -0.58 -9.48 7.27
N ALA A 26 0.48 -8.69 7.52
CA ALA A 26 0.89 -7.61 6.63
C ALA A 26 1.24 -8.12 5.23
N THR A 27 1.99 -9.24 5.14
CA THR A 27 2.32 -9.89 3.86
C THR A 27 1.05 -10.33 3.12
N HIS A 28 0.07 -10.89 3.83
CA HIS A 28 -1.21 -11.28 3.25
C HIS A 28 -1.99 -10.06 2.69
N HIS A 29 -2.06 -8.96 3.45
CA HIS A 29 -2.68 -7.72 2.97
C HIS A 29 -1.98 -7.17 1.72
N PHE A 30 -0.64 -7.10 1.73
CA PHE A 30 0.12 -6.65 0.55
C PHE A 30 -0.10 -7.55 -0.66
N ARG A 31 -0.28 -8.86 -0.46
CA ARG A 31 -0.65 -9.78 -1.54
C ARG A 31 -2.02 -9.46 -2.11
N ILE A 32 -3.02 -9.25 -1.27
CA ILE A 32 -4.38 -8.86 -1.70
C ILE A 32 -4.35 -7.53 -2.44
N LEU A 33 -3.65 -6.52 -1.92
CA LEU A 33 -3.52 -5.22 -2.58
C LEU A 33 -2.85 -5.33 -3.96
N ARG A 34 -1.86 -6.22 -4.10
CA ARG A 34 -1.20 -6.49 -5.38
C ARG A 34 -2.15 -7.20 -6.36
N GLU A 35 -2.85 -8.22 -5.88
CA GLU A 35 -3.83 -8.97 -6.68
C GLU A 35 -4.99 -8.08 -7.13
N ALA A 36 -5.42 -7.15 -6.28
CA ALA A 36 -6.40 -6.11 -6.60
C ALA A 36 -5.84 -4.99 -7.52
N GLY A 37 -4.54 -5.03 -7.85
CA GLY A 37 -3.89 -4.04 -8.71
C GLY A 37 -3.70 -2.66 -8.08
N LEU A 38 -3.85 -2.55 -6.75
CA LEU A 38 -3.75 -1.30 -5.99
C LEU A 38 -2.30 -0.90 -5.72
N VAL A 39 -1.41 -1.88 -5.58
CA VAL A 39 0.01 -1.65 -5.30
C VAL A 39 0.90 -2.34 -6.34
N ARG A 40 2.01 -1.68 -6.67
CA ARG A 40 3.10 -2.21 -7.47
C ARG A 40 4.26 -2.58 -6.56
N GLN A 41 4.93 -3.72 -6.79
CA GLN A 41 6.22 -3.98 -6.16
C GLN A 41 7.37 -3.36 -6.95
N VAL A 42 8.32 -2.79 -6.23
CA VAL A 42 9.57 -2.22 -6.74
C VAL A 42 10.70 -2.93 -6.00
N ASP A 43 11.55 -3.63 -6.74
CA ASP A 43 12.76 -4.23 -6.18
C ASP A 43 13.76 -3.10 -5.87
N ARG A 44 14.04 -2.90 -4.58
CA ARG A 44 15.05 -1.98 -4.04
C ARG A 44 16.29 -2.79 -3.64
N GLY A 45 16.84 -3.55 -4.59
CA GLY A 45 18.06 -4.34 -4.44
C GLY A 45 17.98 -5.47 -3.39
N ASN A 46 18.09 -5.12 -2.11
CA ASN A 46 18.03 -6.05 -0.98
C ASN A 46 16.66 -6.08 -0.28
N SER A 47 15.69 -5.32 -0.80
CA SER A 47 14.33 -5.31 -0.24
C SER A 47 13.28 -5.15 -1.33
N ARG A 48 12.11 -5.73 -1.09
CA ARG A 48 10.92 -5.51 -1.93
C ARG A 48 10.07 -4.43 -1.30
N ALA A 49 9.94 -3.31 -2.00
CA ALA A 49 9.04 -2.25 -1.62
C ALA A 49 7.73 -2.35 -2.42
N ALA A 50 6.62 -1.98 -1.81
CA ALA A 50 5.34 -1.76 -2.45
C ALA A 50 5.08 -0.25 -2.54
N THR A 51 4.55 0.17 -3.68
CA THR A 51 4.16 1.54 -4.00
C THR A 51 2.70 1.53 -4.40
N LEU A 52 1.91 2.46 -3.86
CA LEU A 52 0.52 2.63 -4.26
C LEU A 52 0.44 3.17 -5.70
N ARG A 53 -0.41 2.57 -6.53
CA ARG A 53 -0.74 3.08 -7.86
C ARG A 53 -1.76 4.22 -7.73
N ARG A 54 -1.40 5.29 -7.02
CA ARG A 54 -2.30 6.37 -6.65
C ARG A 54 -3.03 6.97 -7.87
N ALA A 55 -2.31 7.27 -8.94
CA ALA A 55 -2.90 7.81 -10.17
C ALA A 55 -3.94 6.87 -10.81
N ASP A 56 -3.67 5.55 -10.86
CA ASP A 56 -4.62 4.58 -11.41
C ASP A 56 -5.84 4.40 -10.50
N LEU A 57 -5.62 4.48 -9.20
CA LEU A 57 -6.66 4.43 -8.19
C LEU A 57 -7.55 5.65 -8.23
N ASP A 58 -6.98 6.85 -8.34
CA ASP A 58 -7.74 8.09 -8.46
C ASP A 58 -8.50 8.14 -9.80
N LEU A 59 -7.94 7.57 -10.88
CA LEU A 59 -8.63 7.46 -12.16
C LEU A 59 -9.82 6.48 -12.11
N ARG A 60 -9.66 5.35 -11.42
CA ARG A 60 -10.67 4.28 -11.38
C ARG A 60 -11.69 4.46 -10.25
N PHE A 61 -11.29 5.10 -9.16
CA PHE A 61 -12.04 5.33 -7.93
C PHE A 61 -11.74 6.74 -7.37
N PRO A 62 -12.17 7.81 -8.07
CA PRO A 62 -11.87 9.18 -7.65
C PRO A 62 -12.42 9.47 -6.25
N GLY A 63 -11.56 10.01 -5.38
CA GLY A 63 -11.90 10.39 -4.00
C GLY A 63 -11.94 9.22 -2.99
N LEU A 64 -11.75 7.97 -3.42
CA LEU A 64 -11.71 6.83 -2.49
C LEU A 64 -10.51 6.92 -1.55
N LEU A 65 -9.34 7.27 -2.07
CA LEU A 65 -8.13 7.42 -1.27
C LEU A 65 -8.24 8.58 -0.29
N ASP A 66 -8.89 9.67 -0.70
CA ASP A 66 -9.13 10.81 0.17
C ASP A 66 -10.14 10.48 1.27
N LEU A 67 -11.17 9.66 0.98
CA LEU A 67 -12.14 9.19 1.95
C LEU A 67 -11.51 8.26 2.99
N ILE A 68 -10.64 7.36 2.55
CA ILE A 68 -9.85 6.48 3.44
C ILE A 68 -8.85 7.30 4.28
N ALA A 69 -8.28 8.36 3.72
CA ALA A 69 -7.36 9.26 4.44
C ALA A 69 -8.07 10.22 5.39
N ALA A 70 -9.36 10.51 5.17
CA ALA A 70 -10.17 11.36 6.02
C ALA A 70 -10.73 10.62 7.24
N ASP A 71 -10.91 9.29 7.16
CA ASP A 71 -11.44 8.42 8.22
C ASP A 71 -10.41 8.10 9.33
N ARG A 72 -9.61 9.11 9.74
CA ARG A 72 -8.56 8.98 10.77
C ARG A 72 -9.09 8.83 12.19
#